data_AF-A0A8T1V6L3-F1
#
_entry.id   AF-A0A8T1V6L3-F1
#
_cell.length_a   1.000
_cell.length_b   1.000
_cell.length_c   1.000
_cell.angle_alpha   90.00
_cell.angle_beta   90.00
_cell.angle_gamma   90.00
#
_symmetry.space_group_name_H-M   'P 1'
#
loop_
_entity.id
_entity.type
_entity.pdbx_description
1 polymer ?
#
loop_
_entity_poly.entity_id
_entity_poly.type
_entity_poly.pdbx_seq_one_letter_code
_entity_poly.pdbx_strand_id
1 'polypeptide(L)'
;MDFDEHANTTARYVQQGYESERQSLGCAPGRHLMASADAECSYKACTVKAGAAAPSEGCSVVCNRSHSTDAAACSKSCSCTTSAHSATTCWMLCVKDLDTCAVSKQSCSGETRVCSS
;
A
#
# COMPACT_ATOMS: atom_id res chain seq x y z
N MET A 1 -14.93 -4.33 19.78
CA MET A 1 -15.22 -2.92 19.57
C MET A 1 -16.47 -2.82 18.71
N ASP A 2 -17.52 -2.21 19.26
CA ASP A 2 -18.69 -1.83 18.50
C ASP A 2 -18.47 -0.48 17.79
N PHE A 3 -19.46 -0.06 17.00
CA PHE A 3 -19.37 1.18 16.22
C PHE A 3 -19.26 2.44 17.10
N ASP A 4 -19.93 2.45 18.25
CA ASP A 4 -19.98 3.61 19.13
C ASP A 4 -18.64 3.81 19.86
N GLU A 5 -18.02 2.71 20.27
CA GLU A 5 -16.69 2.69 20.87
C GLU A 5 -15.61 3.13 19.86
N HIS A 6 -15.76 2.73 18.58
CA HIS A 6 -14.89 3.20 17.50
C HIS A 6 -15.07 4.70 17.22
N ALA A 7 -16.31 5.17 17.10
CA ALA A 7 -16.62 6.58 16.80
C ALA A 7 -16.12 7.53 17.89
N ASN A 8 -16.26 7.15 19.16
CA ASN A 8 -15.78 7.94 20.30
C ASN A 8 -14.25 8.01 20.34
N THR A 9 -13.57 6.89 20.05
CA THR A 9 -12.10 6.82 19.98
C THR A 9 -11.57 7.72 18.85
N THR A 10 -12.19 7.64 17.67
CA THR A 10 -11.86 8.49 16.52
C THR A 10 -12.08 9.97 16.82
N ALA A 11 -13.21 10.33 17.43
CA ALA A 11 -13.52 11.71 17.78
C ALA A 11 -12.50 12.31 18.77
N ARG A 12 -12.12 11.54 19.81
CA ARG A 12 -11.10 11.96 20.79
C ARG A 12 -9.73 12.15 20.14
N TYR A 13 -9.34 11.24 19.26
CA TYR A 13 -8.07 11.30 18.55
C TYR A 13 -8.01 12.54 17.63
N VAL A 14 -9.08 12.84 16.88
CA VAL A 14 -9.16 14.04 16.02
C VAL A 14 -9.09 15.33 16.85
N GLN A 15 -9.72 15.36 18.04
CA GLN A 15 -9.73 16.52 18.92
C GLN A 15 -8.38 16.81 19.59
N GLN A 16 -7.52 15.80 19.78
CA GLN A 16 -6.21 15.97 20.41
C GLN A 16 -5.17 16.68 19.54
N GLY A 17 -5.50 16.93 18.27
CA GLY A 17 -4.78 17.88 17.44
C GLY A 17 -3.27 17.68 17.42
N TYR A 18 -2.80 16.54 16.87
CA TYR A 18 -1.72 16.43 15.87
C TYR A 18 -0.66 15.29 16.01
N GLU A 19 -0.42 14.63 14.86
CA GLU A 19 0.88 14.36 14.17
C GLU A 19 1.53 12.97 14.10
N SER A 20 1.25 12.01 14.97
CA SER A 20 1.82 10.66 14.81
C SER A 20 0.74 9.59 14.65
N GLU A 21 0.86 8.82 13.55
CA GLU A 21 0.04 7.65 13.24
C GLU A 21 -1.39 7.92 12.75
N ARG A 22 -1.58 8.80 11.75
CA ARG A 22 -2.89 8.89 11.03
C ARG A 22 -3.41 7.53 10.53
N GLN A 23 -2.52 6.56 10.38
CA GLN A 23 -2.79 5.19 9.99
C GLN A 23 -3.57 4.40 11.07
N SER A 24 -3.49 4.79 12.34
CA SER A 24 -4.23 4.15 13.44
C SER A 24 -5.72 4.56 13.49
N LEU A 25 -6.10 5.67 12.82
CA LEU A 25 -7.51 6.01 12.60
C LEU A 25 -8.15 5.19 11.48
N GLY A 26 -7.36 4.77 10.50
CA GLY A 26 -7.86 4.01 9.35
C GLY A 26 -8.29 2.59 9.73
N CYS A 27 -7.78 2.07 10.84
CA CYS A 27 -7.99 0.68 11.26
C CYS A 27 -8.46 0.58 12.72
N ALA A 28 -9.34 -0.38 13.00
CA ALA A 28 -9.73 -0.69 14.38
C ALA A 28 -8.50 -1.04 15.25
N PRO A 29 -8.53 -0.81 16.58
CA PRO A 29 -7.36 -1.01 17.44
C PRO A 29 -6.72 -2.40 17.32
N GLY A 30 -5.38 -2.42 17.40
CA GLY A 30 -4.58 -3.63 17.24
C GLY A 30 -4.38 -4.06 15.77
N ARG A 31 -4.79 -3.22 14.81
CA ARG A 31 -4.55 -3.42 13.37
C ARG A 31 -3.69 -2.30 12.82
N HIS A 32 -2.96 -2.60 11.75
CA HIS A 32 -2.17 -1.63 11.01
C HIS A 32 -2.56 -1.64 9.52
N LEU A 33 -2.33 -0.53 8.83
CA LEU A 33 -2.54 -0.43 7.38
C LEU A 33 -1.41 -1.16 6.66
N MET A 34 -1.78 -2.08 5.77
CA MET A 34 -0.88 -2.76 4.85
C MET A 34 -1.45 -2.66 3.44
N ALA A 35 -0.62 -2.39 2.43
CA ALA A 35 -1.07 -2.46 1.05
C ALA A 35 -1.58 -3.88 0.73
N SER A 36 -2.69 -4.01 0.00
CA SER A 36 -3.12 -5.33 -0.50
C SER A 36 -1.99 -5.96 -1.33
N ALA A 37 -1.79 -7.27 -1.18
CA ALA A 37 -0.68 -7.99 -1.80
C ALA A 37 -1.05 -8.54 -3.20
N ASP A 38 -1.96 -7.88 -3.90
CA ASP A 38 -2.37 -8.31 -5.24
C ASP A 38 -1.28 -7.97 -6.26
N ALA A 39 -1.22 -8.69 -7.38
CA ALA A 39 -0.24 -8.42 -8.44
C ALA A 39 -0.34 -6.98 -8.99
N GLU A 40 -1.55 -6.42 -8.96
CA GLU A 40 -1.90 -5.05 -9.33
C GLU A 40 -1.34 -4.01 -8.34
N CYS A 41 -0.86 -4.46 -7.17
CA CYS A 41 -0.37 -3.65 -6.08
C CYS A 41 1.14 -3.59 -5.91
N SER A 42 1.86 -4.12 -6.89
CA SER A 42 3.30 -4.02 -6.96
C SER A 42 3.75 -2.64 -7.45
N TYR A 43 4.48 -1.89 -6.62
CA TYR A 43 5.18 -0.70 -7.09
C TYR A 43 6.28 -1.15 -8.04
N LYS A 44 6.32 -0.57 -9.23
CA LYS A 44 7.40 -0.75 -10.19
C LYS A 44 8.44 0.33 -9.95
N ALA A 45 9.63 -0.07 -9.52
CA ALA A 45 10.79 0.80 -9.50
C ALA A 45 11.27 0.97 -10.95
N CYS A 46 11.08 2.17 -11.50
CA CYS A 46 11.31 2.42 -12.92
C CYS A 46 12.35 3.52 -13.14
N THR A 47 13.26 3.26 -14.08
CA THR A 47 14.25 4.23 -14.59
C THR A 47 14.04 4.46 -16.07
N VAL A 48 14.49 5.61 -16.59
CA VAL A 48 14.46 5.89 -18.03
C VAL A 48 15.39 4.92 -18.77
N LYS A 49 14.94 4.39 -19.91
CA LYS A 49 15.78 3.54 -20.77
C LYS A 49 16.92 4.36 -21.36
N ALA A 50 18.08 3.72 -21.58
CA ALA A 50 19.20 4.36 -22.27
C ALA A 50 18.76 4.87 -23.65
N GLY A 51 19.02 6.15 -23.94
CA GLY A 51 18.66 6.79 -25.21
C GLY A 51 17.18 7.15 -25.38
N ALA A 52 16.32 6.90 -24.38
CA ALA A 52 14.93 7.35 -24.40
C ALA A 52 14.76 8.70 -23.70
N ALA A 53 13.76 9.48 -24.13
CA ALA A 53 13.34 10.67 -23.41
C ALA A 53 12.45 10.26 -22.21
N ALA A 54 12.65 10.88 -21.06
CA ALA A 54 11.80 10.67 -19.90
C ALA A 54 10.36 11.13 -20.20
N PRO A 55 9.31 10.43 -19.73
CA PRO A 55 7.96 10.96 -19.72
C PRO A 55 7.90 12.27 -18.94
N SER A 56 7.00 13.18 -19.30
CA SER A 56 6.84 14.49 -18.63
C SER A 56 6.61 14.38 -17.13
N GLU A 57 5.87 13.36 -16.71
CA GLU A 57 5.56 13.09 -15.30
C GLU A 57 6.54 12.10 -14.65
N GLY A 58 7.51 11.60 -15.41
CA GLY A 58 8.51 10.62 -14.97
C GLY A 58 8.03 9.18 -14.98
N CYS A 59 8.99 8.25 -15.00
CA CYS A 59 8.74 6.81 -15.07
C CYS A 59 8.05 6.26 -13.81
N SER A 60 8.37 6.79 -12.63
CA SER A 60 7.76 6.37 -11.37
C SER A 60 6.26 6.65 -11.32
N VAL A 61 5.78 7.69 -11.99
CA VAL A 61 4.35 8.07 -12.03
C VAL A 61 3.64 7.31 -13.14
N VAL A 62 4.13 7.43 -14.39
CA VAL A 62 3.48 6.83 -15.56
C VAL A 62 3.39 5.31 -15.41
N CYS A 63 4.39 4.64 -14.87
CA CYS A 63 4.36 3.17 -14.76
C CYS A 63 3.52 2.63 -13.59
N ASN A 64 3.00 3.49 -12.70
CA ASN A 64 2.34 3.07 -11.44
C ASN A 64 0.95 3.67 -11.18
N ARG A 65 0.43 4.57 -12.04
CA ARG A 65 -0.89 5.21 -11.84
C ARG A 65 -2.04 4.59 -12.64
N SER A 66 -1.76 3.57 -13.47
CA SER A 66 -2.75 2.78 -14.21
C SER A 66 -3.74 3.57 -15.09
N HIS A 67 -3.30 4.67 -15.73
CA HIS A 67 -4.11 5.36 -16.74
C HIS A 67 -4.07 4.63 -18.10
N SER A 68 -5.09 4.80 -18.94
CA SER A 68 -5.24 4.06 -20.21
C SER A 68 -4.06 4.26 -21.20
N THR A 69 -3.40 5.41 -21.15
CA THR A 69 -2.26 5.77 -22.00
C THR A 69 -0.90 5.37 -21.42
N ASP A 70 -0.87 4.98 -20.15
CA ASP A 70 0.37 4.80 -19.40
C ASP A 70 1.12 3.55 -19.78
N ALA A 71 0.41 2.45 -20.09
CA ALA A 71 1.06 1.20 -20.47
C ALA A 71 1.97 1.40 -21.70
N ALA A 72 1.50 2.15 -22.70
CA ALA A 72 2.26 2.48 -23.89
C ALA A 72 3.43 3.44 -23.58
N ALA A 73 3.19 4.49 -22.80
CA ALA A 73 4.21 5.47 -22.44
C ALA A 73 5.33 4.88 -21.56
N CYS A 74 4.96 4.04 -20.59
CA CYS A 74 5.87 3.30 -19.73
C CYS A 74 6.73 2.33 -20.55
N SER A 75 6.11 1.46 -21.36
CA SER A 75 6.84 0.48 -22.17
C SER A 75 7.80 1.13 -23.17
N LYS A 76 7.43 2.29 -23.73
CA LYS A 76 8.27 3.05 -24.66
C LYS A 76 9.55 3.59 -24.01
N SER A 77 9.45 4.17 -22.81
CA SER A 77 10.50 5.05 -22.29
C SER A 77 11.17 4.57 -20.99
N CYS A 78 10.58 3.59 -20.30
CA CYS A 78 10.96 3.21 -18.95
C CYS A 78 11.33 1.73 -18.85
N SER A 79 12.36 1.42 -18.07
CA SER A 79 12.73 0.08 -17.64
C SER A 79 12.32 -0.07 -16.19
N CYS A 80 11.57 -1.12 -15.86
CA CYS A 80 10.96 -1.30 -14.55
C CYS A 80 11.31 -2.65 -13.95
N THR A 81 11.57 -2.67 -12.65
CA THR A 81 11.62 -3.89 -11.83
C THR A 81 10.53 -3.84 -10.78
N THR A 82 9.99 -5.01 -10.43
CA THR A 82 9.05 -5.13 -9.30
C THR A 82 9.80 -4.76 -8.02
N SER A 83 9.32 -3.73 -7.33
CA SER A 83 9.85 -3.31 -6.05
C SER A 83 9.17 -4.06 -4.91
N ALA A 84 9.93 -4.32 -3.84
CA ALA A 84 9.37 -4.78 -2.57
C ALA A 84 8.79 -3.62 -1.73
N HIS A 85 8.90 -2.37 -2.18
CA HIS A 85 8.31 -1.22 -1.51
C HIS A 85 6.79 -1.18 -1.71
N SER A 86 6.05 -1.04 -0.61
CA SER A 86 4.58 -0.95 -0.59
C SER A 86 4.11 0.27 -1.40
N ALA A 87 3.33 0.04 -2.46
CA ALA A 87 2.82 1.11 -3.31
C ALA A 87 1.65 1.84 -2.64
N THR A 88 1.59 3.18 -2.81
CA THR A 88 0.54 4.06 -2.28
C THR A 88 -0.78 4.03 -3.07
N THR A 89 -0.83 3.41 -4.25
CA THR A 89 -2.03 3.35 -5.12
C THR A 89 -2.90 2.10 -4.86
N CYS A 90 -2.67 1.41 -3.75
CA CYS A 90 -3.38 0.19 -3.40
C CYS A 90 -4.47 0.42 -2.37
N TRP A 91 -5.47 -0.45 -2.38
CA TRP A 91 -6.34 -0.59 -1.24
C TRP A 91 -5.49 -0.93 -0.02
N MET A 92 -5.54 -0.04 0.97
CA MET A 92 -4.89 -0.28 2.25
C MET A 92 -5.83 -1.16 3.07
N LEU A 93 -5.37 -2.35 3.44
CA LEU A 93 -6.10 -3.29 4.27
C LEU A 93 -5.68 -3.12 5.73
N CYS A 94 -6.66 -3.24 6.63
CA CYS A 94 -6.44 -3.25 8.06
C CYS A 94 -6.15 -4.66 8.56
N VAL A 95 -4.88 -5.02 8.65
CA VAL A 95 -4.44 -6.35 9.07
C VAL A 95 -4.14 -6.39 10.56
N LYS A 96 -4.41 -7.55 11.19
CA LYS A 96 -3.99 -7.85 12.57
C LYS A 96 -2.85 -8.88 12.50
N ASP A 97 -1.77 -8.65 13.22
CA ASP A 97 -0.74 -9.68 13.38
C ASP A 97 -1.25 -10.82 14.26
N LEU A 98 -0.93 -12.04 13.86
CA LEU A 98 -1.28 -13.24 14.63
C LEU A 98 -0.25 -13.48 15.74
N ASP A 99 -0.72 -13.78 16.94
CA ASP A 99 0.16 -14.11 18.07
C ASP A 99 0.66 -15.56 18.02
N THR A 100 0.16 -16.34 17.06
CA THR A 100 0.43 -17.78 16.92
C THR A 100 1.70 -18.10 16.13
N CYS A 101 2.29 -17.12 15.43
CA CYS A 101 3.51 -17.30 14.66
C CYS A 101 4.26 -15.97 14.49
N ALA A 102 5.58 -16.05 14.24
CA ALA A 102 6.40 -14.86 13.99
C ALA A 102 5.87 -14.04 12.80
N VAL A 103 5.94 -12.71 12.87
CA VAL A 103 5.45 -11.78 11.83
C VAL A 103 6.03 -12.11 10.45
N SER A 104 7.30 -12.53 10.38
CA SER A 104 7.96 -12.94 9.14
C SER A 104 7.39 -14.22 8.50
N LYS A 105 6.61 -15.00 9.25
CA LYS A 105 5.90 -16.20 8.79
C LYS A 105 4.40 -15.96 8.58
N GLN A 106 3.96 -14.71 8.55
CA GLN A 106 2.57 -14.37 8.31
C GLN A 106 2.38 -13.89 6.87
N SER A 107 1.30 -14.34 6.24
CA SER A 107 0.90 -13.90 4.90
C SER A 107 -0.61 -13.60 4.88
N CYS A 108 -1.06 -12.89 3.85
CA CYS A 108 -2.48 -12.66 3.63
C CYS A 108 -3.04 -13.67 2.62
N SER A 109 -4.18 -14.27 2.94
CA SER A 109 -5.00 -15.07 2.05
C SER A 109 -6.38 -14.41 1.95
N GLY A 110 -6.60 -13.66 0.85
CA GLY A 110 -7.71 -12.72 0.76
C GLY A 110 -7.65 -11.67 1.89
N GLU A 111 -8.76 -11.50 2.62
CA GLU A 111 -8.87 -10.56 3.74
C GLU A 111 -8.37 -11.14 5.09
N THR A 112 -7.88 -12.39 5.11
CA THR A 112 -7.47 -13.09 6.34
C THR A 112 -5.96 -13.24 6.43
N ARG A 113 -5.37 -12.87 7.57
CA ARG A 113 -3.96 -13.17 7.89
C ARG A 113 -3.84 -14.65 8.27
N VAL A 114 -2.88 -15.35 7.69
CA VAL A 114 -2.60 -16.76 7.96
C VAL A 114 -1.12 -16.96 8.28
N CYS A 115 -0.80 -17.98 9.07
CA CYS A 115 0.58 -18.41 9.23
C CYS A 115 0.97 -19.28 8.05
N SER A 116 2.06 -18.93 7.37
CA SER A 116 2.74 -19.84 6.45
C SER A 116 3.18 -21.08 7.24
N SER A 117 2.89 -22.26 6.69
CA SER A 117 3.46 -23.53 7.16
C SER A 117 4.98 -23.53 7.11
#